data_AF-A0A227P6H9-F1
#
_entry.id   AF-A0A227P6H9-F1
#
_cell.length_a   1.000
_cell.length_b   1.000
_cell.length_c   1.000
_cell.angle_alpha   90.00
_cell.angle_beta   90.00
_cell.angle_gamma   90.00
#
_symmetry.space_group_name_H-M   'P 1'
#
loop_
_entity.id
_entity.type
_entity.pdbx_description
1 polymer ?
#
loop_
_entity_poly.entity_id
_entity_poly.type
_entity_poly.pdbx_seq_one_letter_code
_entity_poly.pdbx_strand_id
1 'polypeptide(L)'
;MSEIQFQQQKELENAVRELQSFMDITAVTLHEAETAGKRGYILTIILKEDSQQIASEMYEWAEKVLKKYPSVPYVIINLWDVLHRLKHGSLYYLKWYLSNVSLFKNEEFDFKIKKDIPTVSVLLKKAIKKNSGLLAKAESLRRGSQHYEGTNNHYMALYTIHQAVNLLFGIIGELVMGKSHSNHYTLEHLNTIKDYAPILKQVFNTDHGKDKEITDLLDRARIEFPYGGKTKIKKDRVKEAQKKLYRILKETKKIFQDQLSYCEEKSSFFIEPKQITDNLNDAVIDYEKIVSDTVTSYLKTEAVYCFGTAEKRVKHFYLLVFVKESKVNAVHDLADIIKSRKKEQCTATLLIHHISELKSATGDQKYFFLNVIKNGKALFKKESAVPEFGDLPVRSITSAKEYLCYRNIVVNNMEKWQEDYEWACYAPLKGLMLHTMTEQICLGMIRLFMGYSPNHFSLSYLLEICDHFNPEISSYFPRVTEQDRNLFTILSRSYASLRYSGADTFSEVDMNLLQDRYNDFAGFCTSVVKDELRRTENLISAEL
;
A
#
# COMPACT_ATOMS: atom_id res chain seq x y z
N MET A 1 16.71 -31.77 10.98
CA MET A 1 15.25 -31.53 10.90
C MET A 1 14.57 -32.51 11.84
N SER A 2 14.29 -32.11 13.07
CA SER A 2 13.32 -32.82 13.90
C SER A 2 11.94 -32.30 13.47
N GLU A 3 11.15 -33.14 12.79
CA GLU A 3 9.71 -32.91 12.66
C GLU A 3 9.16 -32.70 14.06
N ILE A 4 8.73 -31.48 14.37
CA ILE A 4 7.88 -31.26 15.54
C ILE A 4 6.56 -31.91 15.18
N GLN A 5 6.39 -33.18 15.56
CA GLN A 5 5.10 -33.87 15.49
C GLN A 5 4.14 -33.14 16.42
N PHE A 6 3.40 -32.20 15.85
CA PHE A 6 2.36 -31.48 16.56
C PHE A 6 1.15 -32.41 16.67
N GLN A 7 0.75 -32.72 17.90
CA GLN A 7 -0.30 -33.71 18.21
C GLN A 7 -1.67 -33.37 17.57
N GLN A 8 -1.84 -32.13 17.08
CA GLN A 8 -3.05 -31.60 16.44
C GLN A 8 -2.80 -31.12 14.99
N GLN A 9 -1.70 -31.51 14.34
CA GLN A 9 -1.38 -31.05 12.97
C GLN A 9 -2.51 -31.36 11.98
N LYS A 10 -3.06 -32.57 12.06
CA LYS A 10 -4.17 -33.02 11.21
C LYS A 10 -5.46 -32.22 11.41
N GLU A 11 -5.70 -31.73 12.63
CA GLU A 11 -6.83 -30.87 12.94
C GLU A 11 -6.65 -29.49 12.28
N LEU A 12 -5.45 -28.91 12.38
CA LEU A 12 -5.14 -27.64 11.72
C LEU A 12 -5.16 -27.75 10.18
N GLU A 13 -4.69 -28.86 9.60
CA GLU A 13 -4.79 -29.10 8.16
C GLU A 13 -6.25 -29.18 7.68
N ASN A 14 -7.15 -29.77 8.47
CA ASN A 14 -8.59 -29.74 8.20
C ASN A 14 -9.16 -28.32 8.30
N ALA A 15 -8.74 -27.55 9.30
CA ALA A 15 -9.11 -26.15 9.44
C ALA A 15 -8.70 -25.34 8.20
N VAL A 16 -7.49 -25.57 7.69
CA VAL A 16 -7.00 -24.91 6.47
C VAL A 16 -7.89 -25.21 5.28
N ARG A 17 -8.30 -26.47 5.06
CA ARG A 17 -9.21 -26.83 3.96
C ARG A 17 -10.55 -26.11 4.06
N GLU A 18 -11.08 -25.96 5.26
CA GLU A 18 -12.32 -25.22 5.50
C GLU A 18 -12.13 -23.70 5.31
N LEU A 19 -11.00 -23.13 5.72
CA LEU A 19 -10.68 -21.72 5.48
C LEU A 19 -10.60 -21.41 3.97
N GLN A 20 -10.05 -22.34 3.19
CA GLN A 20 -9.91 -22.20 1.73
C GLN A 20 -11.25 -22.15 0.98
N SER A 21 -12.37 -22.62 1.56
CA SER A 21 -13.67 -22.49 0.90
C SER A 21 -14.29 -21.10 1.01
N PHE A 22 -13.74 -20.23 1.86
CA PHE A 22 -14.25 -18.87 2.10
C PHE A 22 -13.22 -17.77 1.81
N MET A 23 -11.94 -18.10 1.65
CA MET A 23 -10.85 -17.15 1.49
C MET A 23 -9.87 -17.59 0.41
N ASP A 24 -9.43 -16.65 -0.43
CA ASP A 24 -8.36 -16.86 -1.41
C ASP A 24 -6.99 -16.92 -0.71
N ILE A 25 -6.66 -18.07 -0.14
CA ILE A 25 -5.45 -18.29 0.64
C ILE A 25 -4.29 -18.75 -0.28
N THR A 26 -3.14 -18.09 -0.17
CA THR A 26 -1.89 -18.52 -0.83
C THR A 26 -1.04 -19.41 0.06
N ALA A 27 -1.03 -19.16 1.37
CA ALA A 27 -0.36 -20.02 2.34
C ALA A 27 -1.01 -19.95 3.72
N VAL A 28 -0.94 -21.05 4.46
CA VAL A 28 -1.18 -21.05 5.90
C VAL A 28 0.04 -21.63 6.57
N THR A 29 0.59 -20.88 7.50
CA THR A 29 1.82 -21.24 8.20
C THR A 29 1.60 -21.16 9.70
N LEU A 30 2.41 -21.90 10.45
CA LEU A 30 2.43 -21.89 11.89
C LEU A 30 3.84 -21.48 12.32
N HIS A 31 3.97 -20.49 13.20
CA HIS A 31 5.27 -20.11 13.75
C HIS A 31 5.22 -19.99 15.26
N GLU A 32 6.38 -20.17 15.87
CA GLU A 32 6.56 -20.09 17.30
C GLU A 32 6.54 -18.64 17.79
N ALA A 33 5.67 -18.38 18.77
CA ALA A 33 5.47 -17.08 19.40
C ALA A 33 6.22 -17.00 20.73
N GLU A 34 7.54 -17.24 20.72
CA GLU A 34 8.39 -17.00 21.89
C GLU A 34 8.82 -15.52 21.94
N THR A 35 8.00 -14.70 22.59
CA THR A 35 8.28 -13.26 22.82
C THR A 35 7.73 -12.80 24.16
N ALA A 36 8.55 -12.09 24.93
CA ALA A 36 8.16 -11.30 26.10
C ALA A 36 7.33 -12.02 27.19
N GLY A 37 7.56 -13.34 27.38
CA GLY A 37 6.91 -14.14 28.43
C GLY A 37 5.69 -14.95 27.99
N LYS A 38 5.35 -14.92 26.68
CA LYS A 38 4.36 -15.83 26.09
C LYS A 38 5.09 -16.96 25.35
N ARG A 39 4.65 -18.21 25.57
CA ARG A 39 5.07 -19.40 24.81
C ARG A 39 3.85 -19.96 24.10
N GLY A 40 4.00 -20.36 22.85
CA GLY A 40 2.91 -20.92 22.04
C GLY A 40 3.17 -20.77 20.55
N TYR A 41 2.15 -21.01 19.74
CA TYR A 41 2.20 -20.89 18.29
C TYR A 41 1.18 -19.86 17.79
N ILE A 42 1.49 -19.22 16.67
CA ILE A 42 0.57 -18.33 15.96
C ILE A 42 0.34 -18.90 14.57
N LEU A 43 -0.93 -19.02 14.19
CA LEU A 43 -1.35 -19.38 12.83
C LEU A 43 -1.35 -18.13 11.96
N THR A 44 -0.57 -18.11 10.88
CA THR A 44 -0.56 -17.01 9.91
C THR A 44 -1.26 -17.44 8.63
N ILE A 45 -2.42 -16.86 8.36
CA ILE A 45 -3.24 -17.06 7.16
C ILE A 45 -2.85 -15.98 6.16
N ILE A 46 -2.28 -16.40 5.01
CA ILE A 46 -1.74 -15.50 3.99
C ILE A 46 -2.67 -15.53 2.79
N LEU A 47 -3.27 -14.39 2.48
CA LEU A 47 -4.21 -14.23 1.38
C LEU A 47 -3.49 -13.90 0.07
N LYS A 48 -4.15 -14.20 -1.05
CA LYS A 48 -3.72 -13.88 -2.40
C LYS A 48 -3.92 -12.42 -2.75
N GLU A 49 -5.02 -11.83 -2.28
CA GLU A 49 -5.43 -10.47 -2.65
C GLU A 49 -4.37 -9.45 -2.25
N ASP A 50 -3.98 -8.61 -3.21
CA ASP A 50 -3.16 -7.42 -3.00
C ASP A 50 -4.03 -6.21 -2.56
N SER A 51 -5.07 -6.48 -1.77
CA SER A 51 -5.87 -5.42 -1.14
C SER A 51 -5.05 -4.77 -0.02
N GLN A 52 -5.18 -3.45 0.17
CA GLN A 52 -4.58 -2.77 1.33
C GLN A 52 -5.35 -3.02 2.64
N GLN A 53 -6.56 -3.60 2.56
CA GLN A 53 -7.43 -3.86 3.70
C GLN A 53 -7.98 -5.29 3.68
N ILE A 54 -7.91 -5.95 4.82
CA ILE A 54 -8.52 -7.26 5.04
C ILE A 54 -9.96 -7.02 5.47
N ALA A 55 -10.92 -7.60 4.73
CA ALA A 55 -12.34 -7.46 5.05
C ALA A 55 -12.63 -8.03 6.45
N SER A 56 -13.44 -7.33 7.25
CA SER A 56 -13.84 -7.76 8.60
C SER A 56 -14.43 -9.17 8.63
N GLU A 57 -15.15 -9.52 7.56
CA GLU A 57 -15.81 -10.79 7.32
C GLU A 57 -14.80 -11.95 7.30
N MET A 58 -13.56 -11.71 6.85
CA MET A 58 -12.50 -12.73 6.85
C MET A 58 -12.11 -13.12 8.28
N TYR A 59 -12.09 -12.18 9.22
CA TYR A 59 -11.87 -12.47 10.63
C TYR A 59 -13.06 -13.23 11.23
N GLU A 60 -14.29 -12.86 10.90
CA GLU A 60 -15.48 -13.60 11.36
C GLU A 60 -15.50 -15.05 10.85
N TRP A 61 -15.13 -15.27 9.59
CA TRP A 61 -15.04 -16.60 9.00
C TRP A 61 -13.90 -17.41 9.63
N ALA A 62 -12.72 -16.81 9.77
CA ALA A 62 -11.60 -17.47 10.44
C ALA A 62 -11.96 -17.85 11.87
N GLU A 63 -12.65 -16.98 12.62
CA GLU A 63 -13.09 -17.27 13.97
C GLU A 63 -14.12 -18.40 14.02
N LYS A 64 -15.10 -18.44 13.10
CA LYS A 64 -16.09 -19.52 13.01
C LYS A 64 -15.44 -20.88 12.72
N VAL A 65 -14.43 -20.92 11.85
CA VAL A 65 -13.70 -22.14 11.53
C VAL A 65 -12.81 -22.55 12.70
N LEU A 66 -11.93 -21.65 13.16
CA LEU A 66 -10.92 -21.94 14.17
C LEU A 66 -11.50 -22.25 15.56
N LYS A 67 -12.73 -21.79 15.88
CA LYS A 67 -13.45 -22.19 17.11
C LYS A 67 -13.71 -23.70 17.22
N LYS A 68 -13.74 -24.42 16.10
CA LYS A 68 -13.92 -25.89 16.06
C LYS A 68 -12.62 -26.65 16.40
N TYR A 69 -11.51 -25.93 16.46
CA TYR A 69 -10.17 -26.46 16.63
C TYR A 69 -9.55 -25.89 17.92
N PRO A 70 -8.42 -26.42 18.39
CA PRO A 70 -7.73 -25.89 19.57
C PRO A 70 -7.49 -24.38 19.44
N SER A 71 -7.70 -23.63 20.52
CA SER A 71 -7.58 -22.16 20.53
C SER A 71 -6.13 -21.74 20.25
N VAL A 72 -5.81 -21.55 18.98
CA VAL A 72 -4.53 -21.04 18.49
C VAL A 72 -4.75 -19.60 18.02
N PRO A 73 -4.01 -18.61 18.55
CA PRO A 73 -4.05 -17.25 18.03
C PRO A 73 -3.71 -17.23 16.54
N TYR A 74 -4.42 -16.40 15.77
CA TYR A 74 -4.17 -16.30 14.34
C TYR A 74 -3.99 -14.85 13.87
N VAL A 75 -3.28 -14.70 12.75
CA VAL A 75 -3.09 -13.44 12.04
C VAL A 75 -3.48 -13.68 10.58
N ILE A 76 -4.35 -12.82 10.06
CA ILE A 76 -4.63 -12.73 8.63
C ILE A 76 -3.77 -11.61 8.04
N ILE A 77 -3.11 -11.87 6.92
CA ILE A 77 -2.25 -10.92 6.22
C ILE A 77 -2.22 -11.22 4.71
N ASN A 78 -1.97 -10.21 3.89
CA ASN A 78 -1.80 -10.38 2.44
C ASN A 78 -0.37 -10.75 2.08
N LEU A 79 -0.18 -11.52 0.99
CA LEU A 79 1.15 -11.94 0.55
C LEU A 79 2.07 -10.75 0.27
N TRP A 80 1.56 -9.69 -0.38
CA TRP A 80 2.31 -8.46 -0.60
C TRP A 80 2.80 -7.83 0.70
N ASP A 81 1.95 -7.75 1.73
CA ASP A 81 2.31 -7.17 3.02
C ASP A 81 3.42 -7.95 3.72
N VAL A 82 3.38 -9.30 3.66
CA VAL A 82 4.44 -10.15 4.22
C VAL A 82 5.77 -9.85 3.52
N LEU A 83 5.79 -9.84 2.19
CA LEU A 83 6.97 -9.57 1.39
C LEU A 83 7.51 -8.16 1.63
N HIS A 84 6.62 -7.17 1.68
CA HIS A 84 6.96 -5.78 1.95
C HIS A 84 7.59 -5.64 3.35
N ARG A 85 6.95 -6.17 4.40
CA ARG A 85 7.46 -6.09 5.77
C ARG A 85 8.82 -6.77 5.93
N LEU A 86 9.04 -7.91 5.28
CA LEU A 86 10.34 -8.56 5.21
C LEU A 86 11.39 -7.68 4.54
N LYS A 87 11.13 -7.22 3.31
CA LYS A 87 12.03 -6.36 2.53
C LYS A 87 12.41 -5.06 3.25
N HIS A 88 11.53 -4.56 4.09
CA HIS A 88 11.69 -3.34 4.88
C HIS A 88 12.16 -3.58 6.33
N GLY A 89 12.70 -4.76 6.63
CA GLY A 89 13.44 -5.02 7.87
C GLY A 89 12.54 -5.25 9.09
N SER A 90 11.35 -5.81 8.92
CA SER A 90 10.53 -6.26 10.05
C SER A 90 11.15 -7.51 10.69
N LEU A 91 11.60 -7.39 11.93
CA LEU A 91 12.23 -8.50 12.66
C LEU A 91 11.22 -9.60 12.99
N TYR A 92 9.96 -9.26 13.26
CA TYR A 92 8.88 -10.22 13.48
C TYR A 92 8.67 -11.12 12.27
N TYR A 93 8.55 -10.55 11.08
CA TYR A 93 8.37 -11.35 9.87
C TYR A 93 9.64 -12.09 9.46
N LEU A 94 10.83 -11.56 9.78
CA LEU A 94 12.07 -12.31 9.59
C LEU A 94 12.10 -13.57 10.48
N LYS A 95 11.72 -13.45 11.75
CA LYS A 95 11.55 -14.62 12.63
C LYS A 95 10.56 -15.61 12.04
N TRP A 96 9.37 -15.14 11.65
CA TRP A 96 8.37 -15.96 10.96
C TRP A 96 8.99 -16.67 9.75
N TYR A 97 9.71 -15.97 8.87
CA TYR A 97 10.32 -16.54 7.67
C TYR A 97 11.33 -17.65 8.00
N LEU A 98 12.11 -17.49 9.07
CA LEU A 98 13.13 -18.44 9.50
C LEU A 98 12.58 -19.66 10.24
N SER A 99 11.42 -19.55 10.89
CA SER A 99 10.90 -20.58 11.81
C SER A 99 9.51 -21.10 11.48
N ASN A 100 8.88 -20.63 10.41
CA ASN A 100 7.53 -21.08 10.06
C ASN A 100 7.53 -22.54 9.59
N VAL A 101 6.44 -23.23 9.93
CA VAL A 101 6.06 -24.54 9.42
C VAL A 101 4.87 -24.33 8.49
N SER A 102 4.98 -24.79 7.26
CA SER A 102 3.90 -24.68 6.28
C SER A 102 2.84 -25.75 6.52
N LEU A 103 1.59 -25.33 6.74
CA LEU A 103 0.42 -26.21 6.74
C LEU A 103 -0.21 -26.29 5.33
N PHE A 104 -0.12 -25.19 4.58
CA PHE A 104 -0.51 -25.11 3.18
C PHE A 104 0.29 -24.01 2.49
N LYS A 105 0.63 -24.23 1.22
CA LYS A 105 1.18 -23.21 0.33
C LYS A 105 0.88 -23.58 -1.11
N ASN A 106 0.57 -22.59 -1.94
CA ASN A 106 0.41 -22.77 -3.37
C ASN A 106 1.69 -22.39 -4.14
N GLU A 107 1.69 -22.63 -5.45
CA GLU A 107 2.84 -22.33 -6.32
C GLU A 107 3.16 -20.83 -6.37
N GLU A 108 2.14 -19.97 -6.28
CA GLU A 108 2.31 -18.51 -6.27
C GLU A 108 3.12 -18.03 -5.06
N PHE A 109 2.80 -18.55 -3.87
CA PHE A 109 3.55 -18.26 -2.65
C PHE A 109 5.01 -18.65 -2.80
N ASP A 110 5.28 -19.89 -3.23
CA ASP A 110 6.65 -20.39 -3.42
C ASP A 110 7.42 -19.55 -4.46
N PHE A 111 6.77 -19.16 -5.56
CA PHE A 111 7.37 -18.33 -6.59
C PHE A 111 7.73 -16.94 -6.06
N LYS A 112 6.77 -16.23 -5.43
CA LYS A 112 6.98 -14.88 -4.90
C LYS A 112 8.05 -14.88 -3.80
N ILE A 113 8.02 -15.85 -2.87
CA ILE A 113 9.05 -16.00 -1.81
C ILE A 113 10.45 -16.18 -2.42
N LYS A 114 10.63 -17.08 -3.40
CA LYS A 114 11.94 -17.35 -4.03
C LYS A 114 12.49 -16.18 -4.83
N LYS A 115 11.61 -15.38 -5.43
CA LYS A 115 11.97 -14.29 -6.33
C LYS A 115 12.21 -12.98 -5.58
N ASP A 116 11.32 -12.66 -4.65
CA ASP A 116 11.22 -11.31 -4.11
C ASP A 116 11.96 -11.15 -2.78
N ILE A 117 12.26 -12.23 -2.06
CA ILE A 117 12.93 -12.16 -0.76
C ILE A 117 14.46 -12.15 -0.94
N PRO A 118 15.16 -11.08 -0.50
CA PRO A 118 16.62 -11.05 -0.45
C PRO A 118 17.20 -12.12 0.49
N THR A 119 18.50 -12.35 0.43
CA THR A 119 19.18 -13.25 1.36
C THR A 119 18.91 -12.87 2.82
N VAL A 120 18.89 -13.87 3.71
CA VAL A 120 18.67 -13.69 5.15
C VAL A 120 19.68 -12.72 5.73
N SER A 121 20.92 -12.76 5.25
CA SER A 121 21.98 -11.81 5.67
C SER A 121 21.65 -10.35 5.36
N VAL A 122 20.99 -10.07 4.22
CA VAL A 122 20.53 -8.73 3.85
C VAL A 122 19.33 -8.32 4.70
N LEU A 123 18.39 -9.25 4.94
CA LEU A 123 17.23 -9.00 5.79
C LEU A 123 17.63 -8.69 7.24
N LEU A 124 18.55 -9.46 7.82
CA LEU A 124 19.11 -9.23 9.16
C LEU A 124 19.74 -7.84 9.27
N LYS A 125 20.60 -7.47 8.32
CA LYS A 125 21.22 -6.13 8.29
C LYS A 125 20.18 -5.01 8.25
N LYS A 126 19.12 -5.17 7.45
CA LYS A 126 18.02 -4.19 7.39
C LYS A 126 17.24 -4.12 8.70
N ALA A 127 16.92 -5.26 9.30
CA ALA A 127 16.20 -5.32 10.57
C ALA A 127 16.99 -4.69 11.71
N ILE A 128 18.30 -4.95 11.78
CA ILE A 128 19.22 -4.32 12.75
C ILE A 128 19.26 -2.81 12.53
N LYS A 129 19.47 -2.35 11.29
CA LYS A 129 19.52 -0.91 10.96
C LYS A 129 18.22 -0.19 11.33
N LYS A 130 17.06 -0.75 10.99
CA LYS A 130 15.74 -0.18 11.30
C LYS A 130 15.53 -0.04 12.81
N ASN A 131 15.66 -1.14 13.54
CA ASN A 131 15.37 -1.16 14.98
C ASN A 131 16.39 -0.34 15.79
N SER A 132 17.68 -0.39 15.44
CA SER A 132 18.70 0.45 16.08
C SER A 132 18.43 1.94 15.86
N GLY A 133 18.02 2.36 14.66
CA GLY A 133 17.63 3.74 14.37
C GLY A 133 16.42 4.21 15.19
N LEU A 134 15.38 3.37 15.30
CA LEU A 134 14.20 3.67 16.12
C LEU A 134 14.54 3.76 17.62
N LEU A 135 15.39 2.85 18.12
CA LEU A 135 15.86 2.88 19.50
C LEU A 135 16.73 4.11 19.79
N ALA A 136 17.59 4.52 18.85
CA ALA A 136 18.38 5.75 18.97
C ALA A 136 17.49 7.00 19.04
N LYS A 137 16.40 7.03 18.25
CA LYS A 137 15.38 8.09 18.30
C LYS A 137 14.69 8.12 19.67
N ALA A 138 14.26 6.98 20.20
CA ALA A 138 13.66 6.88 21.53
C ALA A 138 14.63 7.34 22.64
N GLU A 139 15.91 6.97 22.55
CA GLU A 139 16.96 7.42 23.46
C GLU A 139 17.16 8.94 23.40
N SER A 140 17.09 9.54 22.20
CA SER A 140 17.17 10.98 22.02
C SER A 140 16.00 11.71 22.68
N LEU A 141 14.78 11.21 22.50
CA LEU A 141 13.59 11.74 23.19
C LEU A 141 13.72 11.61 24.71
N ARG A 142 14.23 10.48 25.22
CA ARG A 142 14.52 10.32 26.64
C ARG A 142 15.48 11.38 27.15
N ARG A 143 16.60 11.62 26.45
CA ARG A 143 17.56 12.68 26.83
C ARG A 143 16.92 14.07 26.76
N GLY A 144 16.10 14.34 25.75
CA GLY A 144 15.34 15.59 25.64
C GLY A 144 14.41 15.82 26.83
N SER A 145 13.70 14.78 27.27
CA SER A 145 12.84 14.88 28.46
C SER A 145 13.61 15.18 29.75
N GLN A 146 14.84 14.65 29.88
CA GLN A 146 15.73 14.94 31.01
C GLN A 146 16.22 16.38 30.99
N HIS A 147 16.55 16.89 29.80
CA HIS A 147 16.91 18.29 29.64
C HIS A 147 15.79 19.21 30.11
N TYR A 148 14.55 18.98 29.65
CA TYR A 148 13.39 19.77 30.07
C TYR A 148 13.07 19.66 31.57
N GLU A 149 13.28 18.49 32.19
CA GLU A 149 13.18 18.37 33.65
C GLU A 149 14.23 19.24 34.35
N GLY A 150 15.46 19.26 33.84
CA GLY A 150 16.57 20.07 34.38
C GLY A 150 16.31 21.57 34.29
N THR A 151 15.65 22.04 33.21
CA THR A 151 15.25 23.44 33.04
C THR A 151 13.92 23.78 33.74
N ASN A 152 13.37 22.88 34.54
CA ASN A 152 12.05 22.98 35.19
C ASN A 152 10.87 23.21 34.20
N ASN A 153 11.03 22.86 32.92
CA ASN A 153 9.95 22.82 31.95
C ASN A 153 9.23 21.47 32.03
N HIS A 154 8.50 21.26 33.13
CA HIS A 154 7.84 19.99 33.44
C HIS A 154 6.80 19.58 32.40
N TYR A 155 6.15 20.56 31.76
CA TYR A 155 5.18 20.32 30.70
C TYR A 155 5.86 19.72 29.46
N MET A 156 6.91 20.36 28.94
CA MET A 156 7.67 19.82 27.80
C MET A 156 8.37 18.50 28.13
N ALA A 157 8.78 18.31 29.38
CA ALA A 157 9.31 17.03 29.84
C ALA A 157 8.26 15.90 29.68
N LEU A 158 7.04 16.09 30.17
CA LEU A 158 5.96 15.10 30.02
C LEU A 158 5.53 14.90 28.57
N TYR A 159 5.41 15.97 27.78
CA TYR A 159 5.13 15.85 26.35
C TYR A 159 6.18 14.99 25.65
N THR A 160 7.46 15.25 25.90
CA THR A 160 8.56 14.49 25.30
C THR A 160 8.57 13.03 25.79
N ILE A 161 8.22 12.78 27.06
CA ILE A 161 8.06 11.42 27.60
C ILE A 161 6.91 10.70 26.87
N HIS A 162 5.76 11.35 26.66
CA HIS A 162 4.63 10.78 25.91
C HIS A 162 5.07 10.33 24.51
N GLN A 163 5.75 11.22 23.76
CA GLN A 163 6.27 10.89 22.44
C GLN A 163 7.23 9.68 22.46
N ALA A 164 8.10 9.63 23.47
CA ALA A 164 9.05 8.51 23.64
C ALA A 164 8.33 7.19 23.97
N VAL A 165 7.35 7.22 24.87
CA VAL A 165 6.55 6.05 25.25
C VAL A 165 5.75 5.53 24.06
N ASN A 166 5.08 6.42 23.30
CA ASN A 166 4.30 6.03 22.14
C ASN A 166 5.18 5.38 21.05
N LEU A 167 6.37 5.95 20.80
CA LEU A 167 7.36 5.36 19.89
C LEU A 167 7.80 3.97 20.37
N LEU A 168 8.13 3.82 21.65
CA LEU A 168 8.57 2.53 22.21
C LEU A 168 7.49 1.46 22.17
N PHE A 169 6.23 1.82 22.46
CA PHE A 169 5.10 0.93 22.31
C PHE A 169 4.88 0.51 20.85
N GLY A 170 5.04 1.44 19.91
CA GLY A 170 5.00 1.12 18.47
C GLY A 170 6.11 0.15 18.05
N ILE A 171 7.33 0.31 18.57
CA ILE A 171 8.44 -0.63 18.35
C ILE A 171 8.11 -2.01 18.93
N ILE A 172 7.65 -2.06 20.19
CA ILE A 172 7.28 -3.32 20.84
C ILE A 172 6.18 -4.03 20.05
N GLY A 173 5.13 -3.31 19.65
CA GLY A 173 4.03 -3.86 18.85
C GLY A 173 4.51 -4.47 17.53
N GLU A 174 5.42 -3.80 16.83
CA GLU A 174 6.02 -4.38 15.62
C GLU A 174 6.84 -5.63 15.92
N LEU A 175 7.62 -5.65 17.00
CA LEU A 175 8.46 -6.79 17.39
C LEU A 175 7.66 -8.03 17.82
N VAL A 176 6.50 -7.85 18.46
CA VAL A 176 5.75 -8.97 19.07
C VAL A 176 4.48 -9.35 18.30
N MET A 177 3.95 -8.47 17.45
CA MET A 177 2.72 -8.71 16.67
C MET A 177 2.90 -8.49 15.16
N GLY A 178 4.06 -7.98 14.72
CA GLY A 178 4.30 -7.62 13.32
C GLY A 178 3.59 -6.34 12.86
N LYS A 179 2.81 -5.68 13.73
CA LYS A 179 2.07 -4.45 13.43
C LYS A 179 2.44 -3.34 14.41
N SER A 180 2.88 -2.21 13.87
CA SER A 180 3.01 -0.97 14.65
C SER A 180 1.62 -0.37 14.81
N HIS A 181 1.22 -0.13 16.06
CA HIS A 181 0.05 0.69 16.35
C HIS A 181 0.56 2.03 16.86
N SER A 182 -0.15 3.09 16.53
CA SER A 182 0.01 4.39 17.16
C SER A 182 -1.32 4.76 17.78
N ASN A 183 -1.33 5.03 19.07
CA ASN A 183 -2.52 5.56 19.71
C ASN A 183 -2.15 6.87 20.42
N HIS A 184 -3.07 7.83 20.37
CA HIS A 184 -2.94 9.11 21.04
C HIS A 184 -2.97 8.98 22.56
N TYR A 185 -3.65 7.95 23.07
CA TYR A 185 -3.79 7.67 24.49
C TYR A 185 -2.85 6.54 24.91
N THR A 186 -2.05 6.82 25.93
CA THR A 186 -1.00 5.92 26.41
C THR A 186 -1.60 4.60 26.92
N LEU A 187 -2.74 4.67 27.61
CA LEU A 187 -3.41 3.49 28.16
C LEU A 187 -4.05 2.62 27.08
N GLU A 188 -4.68 3.23 26.08
CA GLU A 188 -5.26 2.48 24.98
C GLU A 188 -4.17 1.76 24.17
N HIS A 189 -3.04 2.41 23.91
CA HIS A 189 -1.90 1.77 23.26
C HIS A 189 -1.40 0.57 24.08
N LEU A 190 -1.22 0.76 25.40
CA LEU A 190 -0.82 -0.33 26.29
C LEU A 190 -1.82 -1.50 26.23
N ASN A 191 -3.11 -1.21 26.21
CA ASN A 191 -4.17 -2.23 26.12
C ASN A 191 -4.10 -3.07 24.85
N THR A 192 -3.67 -2.50 23.72
CA THR A 192 -3.48 -3.25 22.47
C THR A 192 -2.29 -4.22 22.54
N ILE A 193 -1.20 -3.85 23.21
CA ILE A 193 0.06 -4.62 23.16
C ILE A 193 0.28 -5.53 24.39
N LYS A 194 -0.39 -5.26 25.51
CA LYS A 194 -0.13 -5.90 26.82
C LYS A 194 -0.33 -7.42 26.84
N ASP A 195 -1.15 -7.97 25.95
CA ASP A 195 -1.42 -9.41 25.89
C ASP A 195 -0.37 -10.18 25.07
N TYR A 196 0.51 -9.45 24.38
CA TYR A 196 1.66 -9.96 23.64
C TYR A 196 2.99 -9.60 24.32
N ALA A 197 3.01 -8.55 25.14
CA ALA A 197 4.12 -8.19 26.02
C ALA A 197 3.66 -7.99 27.49
N PRO A 198 3.32 -9.08 28.22
CA PRO A 198 2.84 -9.02 29.61
C PRO A 198 3.75 -8.24 30.57
N ILE A 199 5.06 -8.21 30.28
CA ILE A 199 6.03 -7.43 31.05
C ILE A 199 5.64 -5.95 31.19
N LEU A 200 4.94 -5.38 30.19
CA LEU A 200 4.49 -3.99 30.20
C LEU A 200 3.40 -3.72 31.25
N LYS A 201 2.57 -4.71 31.59
CA LYS A 201 1.58 -4.60 32.69
C LYS A 201 2.27 -4.34 34.03
N GLN A 202 3.52 -4.82 34.19
CA GLN A 202 4.31 -4.58 35.40
C GLN A 202 4.98 -3.19 35.42
N VAL A 203 5.08 -2.52 34.28
CA VAL A 203 5.70 -1.19 34.14
C VAL A 203 4.67 -0.07 34.28
N PHE A 204 3.48 -0.27 33.70
CA PHE A 204 2.29 0.55 33.85
C PHE A 204 1.15 -0.31 34.41
N ASN A 205 0.99 -0.31 35.72
CA ASN A 205 -0.10 -1.00 36.39
C ASN A 205 -1.23 -0.01 36.68
N THR A 206 -2.22 0.05 35.81
CA THR A 206 -3.35 0.98 35.91
C THR A 206 -4.31 0.71 37.07
N ASP A 207 -4.20 -0.45 37.72
CA ASP A 207 -4.94 -0.77 38.94
C ASP A 207 -4.38 0.01 40.15
N HIS A 208 -3.17 0.58 40.02
CA HIS A 208 -2.61 1.53 40.97
C HIS A 208 -2.93 2.97 40.56
N GLY A 209 -3.62 3.72 41.44
CA GLY A 209 -4.03 5.10 41.16
C GLY A 209 -2.90 6.07 40.76
N LYS A 210 -1.65 5.80 41.17
CA LYS A 210 -0.47 6.60 40.79
C LYS A 210 -0.07 6.43 39.33
N ASP A 211 -0.25 5.25 38.75
CA ASP A 211 0.11 4.98 37.35
C ASP A 211 -0.92 5.58 36.41
N LYS A 212 -2.20 5.50 36.80
CA LYS A 212 -3.32 6.16 36.11
C LYS A 212 -3.11 7.68 36.02
N GLU A 213 -2.74 8.31 37.13
CA GLU A 213 -2.42 9.74 37.17
C GLU A 213 -1.26 10.12 36.22
N ILE A 214 -0.23 9.27 36.12
CA ILE A 214 0.89 9.52 35.19
C ILE A 214 0.42 9.40 33.73
N THR A 215 -0.36 8.38 33.37
CA THR A 215 -0.93 8.27 32.01
C THR A 215 -1.79 9.48 31.66
N ASP A 216 -2.65 9.93 32.58
CA ASP A 216 -3.51 11.10 32.34
C ASP A 216 -2.69 12.37 32.12
N LEU A 217 -1.59 12.53 32.86
CA LEU A 217 -0.67 13.67 32.70
C LEU A 217 0.09 13.63 31.37
N LEU A 218 0.53 12.45 30.91
CA LEU A 218 1.18 12.27 29.61
C LEU A 218 0.22 12.60 28.47
N ASP A 219 -1.00 12.06 28.52
CA ASP A 219 -2.01 12.26 27.47
C ASP A 219 -2.48 13.72 27.44
N ARG A 220 -2.65 14.36 28.61
CA ARG A 220 -2.96 15.80 28.70
C ARG A 220 -1.83 16.67 28.13
N ALA A 221 -0.57 16.37 28.46
CA ALA A 221 0.56 17.11 27.91
C ALA A 221 0.60 17.05 26.37
N ARG A 222 0.22 15.92 25.78
CA ARG A 222 0.04 15.78 24.33
C ARG A 222 -1.11 16.63 23.80
N ILE A 223 -2.30 16.50 24.39
CA ILE A 223 -3.54 17.17 23.92
C ILE A 223 -3.40 18.69 23.96
N GLU A 224 -2.76 19.23 24.99
CA GLU A 224 -2.62 20.67 25.16
C GLU A 224 -1.52 21.28 24.26
N PHE A 225 -0.65 20.49 23.63
CA PHE A 225 0.49 21.02 22.86
C PHE A 225 0.04 21.62 21.51
N PRO A 226 0.59 22.77 21.06
CA PRO A 226 1.64 23.59 21.66
C PRO A 226 1.13 24.65 22.66
N TYR A 227 -0.17 24.73 22.88
CA TYR A 227 -0.83 25.78 23.65
C TYR A 227 -0.81 25.55 25.18
N GLY A 228 -0.21 24.45 25.63
CA GLY A 228 -0.20 24.00 27.02
C GLY A 228 0.83 24.71 27.89
N GLY A 229 0.49 24.92 29.16
CA GLY A 229 1.33 25.64 30.11
C GLY A 229 0.59 26.20 31.35
N LYS A 230 -0.75 26.18 31.37
CA LYS A 230 -1.55 26.66 32.51
C LYS A 230 -1.57 25.67 33.69
N THR A 231 -1.42 24.38 33.42
CA THR A 231 -1.49 23.33 34.44
C THR A 231 -0.15 23.19 35.18
N LYS A 232 -0.14 23.47 36.49
CA LYS A 232 1.06 23.24 37.33
C LYS A 232 1.32 21.74 37.50
N ILE A 233 2.33 21.23 36.79
CA ILE A 233 2.83 19.86 36.92
C ILE A 233 3.89 19.81 38.01
N LYS A 234 3.71 18.92 38.99
CA LYS A 234 4.68 18.70 40.06
C LYS A 234 5.90 17.91 39.56
N LYS A 235 7.10 18.28 40.02
CA LYS A 235 8.38 17.68 39.60
C LYS A 235 8.51 16.19 39.94
N ASP A 236 7.94 15.76 41.05
CA ASP A 236 7.89 14.35 41.46
C ASP A 236 7.17 13.48 40.42
N ARG A 237 6.08 13.97 39.82
CA ARG A 237 5.35 13.28 38.75
C ARG A 237 6.19 13.11 37.49
N VAL A 238 6.94 14.13 37.10
CA VAL A 238 7.89 14.06 35.97
C VAL A 238 8.96 13.00 36.21
N LYS A 239 9.52 12.96 37.43
CA LYS A 239 10.52 11.96 37.82
C LYS A 239 9.98 10.53 37.77
N GLU A 240 8.75 10.32 38.24
CA GLU A 240 8.11 9.00 38.14
C GLU A 240 7.82 8.60 36.68
N ALA A 241 7.37 9.54 35.85
CA ALA A 241 7.18 9.30 34.42
C ALA A 241 8.50 8.92 33.72
N GLN A 242 9.62 9.57 34.09
CA GLN A 242 10.95 9.21 33.57
C GLN A 242 11.39 7.81 34.00
N LYS A 243 11.17 7.41 35.25
CA LYS A 243 11.47 6.04 35.72
C LYS A 243 10.73 5.01 34.89
N LYS A 244 9.45 5.27 34.57
CA LYS A 244 8.64 4.41 33.69
C LYS A 244 9.19 4.35 32.27
N LEU A 245 9.50 5.50 31.66
CA LEU A 245 10.12 5.58 30.34
C LEU A 245 11.43 4.77 30.28
N TYR A 246 12.29 4.92 31.28
CA TYR A 246 13.54 4.16 31.36
C TYR A 246 13.30 2.65 31.42
N ARG A 247 12.33 2.21 32.22
CA ARG A 247 11.96 0.80 32.32
C ARG A 247 11.40 0.26 30.99
N ILE A 248 10.51 0.99 30.32
CA ILE A 248 10.00 0.60 28.99
C ILE A 248 11.16 0.46 28.01
N LEU A 249 12.03 1.48 27.93
CA LEU A 249 13.17 1.47 27.01
C LEU A 249 14.10 0.28 27.25
N LYS A 250 14.35 -0.07 28.52
CA LYS A 250 15.14 -1.26 28.88
C LYS A 250 14.48 -2.54 28.40
N GLU A 251 13.18 -2.71 28.63
CA GLU A 251 12.45 -3.89 28.18
C GLU A 251 12.35 -3.96 26.64
N THR A 252 12.17 -2.83 25.94
CA THR A 252 12.18 -2.79 24.47
C THR A 252 13.52 -3.25 23.91
N LYS A 253 14.65 -2.77 24.48
CA LYS A 253 16.00 -3.21 24.07
C LYS A 253 16.19 -4.71 24.31
N LYS A 254 15.70 -5.22 25.44
CA LYS A 254 15.75 -6.65 25.75
C LYS A 254 14.95 -7.49 24.74
N ILE A 255 13.68 -7.12 24.48
CA ILE A 255 12.83 -7.80 23.50
C ILE A 255 13.48 -7.80 22.11
N PHE A 256 14.04 -6.66 21.68
CA PHE A 256 14.76 -6.57 20.42
C PHE A 256 15.95 -7.53 20.37
N GLN A 257 16.78 -7.54 21.43
CA GLN A 257 17.94 -8.44 21.50
C GLN A 257 17.54 -9.91 21.50
N ASP A 258 16.51 -10.28 22.28
CA ASP A 258 16.03 -11.66 22.35
C ASP A 258 15.53 -12.15 20.97
N GLN A 259 14.77 -11.31 20.24
CA GLN A 259 14.31 -11.64 18.89
C GLN A 259 15.45 -11.68 17.86
N LEU A 260 16.44 -10.80 17.99
CA LEU A 260 17.58 -10.76 17.10
C LEU A 260 18.43 -12.01 17.27
N SER A 261 18.78 -12.38 18.50
CA SER A 261 19.52 -13.60 18.82
C SER A 261 18.82 -14.85 18.28
N TYR A 262 17.49 -14.91 18.42
CA TYR A 262 16.69 -16.01 17.84
C TYR A 262 16.83 -16.08 16.31
N CYS A 263 16.75 -14.95 15.62
CA CYS A 263 16.90 -14.91 14.16
C CYS A 263 18.32 -15.30 13.73
N GLU A 264 19.35 -14.82 14.45
CA GLU A 264 20.75 -15.16 14.18
C GLU A 264 20.99 -16.67 14.36
N GLU A 265 20.48 -17.28 15.44
CA GLU A 265 20.58 -18.72 15.68
C GLU A 265 19.87 -19.52 14.57
N LYS A 266 18.60 -19.20 14.27
CA LYS A 266 17.83 -19.91 13.24
C LYS A 266 18.42 -19.73 11.84
N SER A 267 19.00 -18.57 11.54
CA SER A 267 19.63 -18.30 10.25
C SER A 267 20.77 -19.27 9.93
N SER A 268 21.47 -19.78 10.95
CA SER A 268 22.59 -20.72 10.78
C SER A 268 22.14 -22.09 10.26
N PHE A 269 20.87 -22.45 10.49
CA PHE A 269 20.28 -23.72 10.05
C PHE A 269 19.24 -23.55 8.94
N PHE A 270 18.99 -22.31 8.50
CA PHE A 270 18.00 -21.99 7.50
C PHE A 270 18.53 -22.25 6.10
N ILE A 271 17.82 -23.08 5.34
CA ILE A 271 18.15 -23.35 3.94
C ILE A 271 17.45 -22.30 3.09
N GLU A 272 18.21 -21.32 2.59
CA GLU A 272 17.65 -20.31 1.71
C GLU A 272 17.08 -20.96 0.43
N PRO A 273 15.85 -20.58 0.00
CA PRO A 273 15.34 -21.01 -1.29
C PRO A 273 16.30 -20.56 -2.38
N LYS A 274 16.66 -21.46 -3.31
CA LYS A 274 17.48 -21.09 -4.47
C LYS A 274 16.82 -19.91 -5.18
N GLN A 275 17.46 -18.74 -5.09
CA GLN A 275 17.01 -17.56 -5.79
C GLN A 275 16.99 -17.88 -7.28
N ILE A 276 15.93 -17.48 -7.97
CA ILE A 276 15.87 -17.58 -9.42
C ILE A 276 16.80 -16.50 -9.97
N THR A 277 18.08 -16.83 -10.08
CA THR A 277 19.06 -16.03 -10.81
C THR A 277 18.77 -16.23 -12.29
N ASP A 278 17.98 -15.34 -12.91
CA ASP A 278 18.01 -15.29 -14.37
C ASP A 278 19.43 -14.91 -14.78
N ASN A 279 20.18 -15.89 -15.28
CA ASN A 279 21.28 -15.66 -16.21
C ASN A 279 20.67 -14.93 -17.41
N LEU A 280 20.82 -13.62 -17.43
CA LEU A 280 20.55 -12.81 -18.60
C LEU A 280 21.67 -13.10 -19.60
N ASN A 281 21.47 -14.13 -20.41
CA ASN A 281 22.16 -14.21 -21.70
C ASN A 281 21.58 -13.11 -22.59
N ASP A 282 22.46 -12.27 -23.13
CA ASP A 282 22.19 -11.26 -24.16
C ASP A 282 21.74 -11.92 -25.48
N ALA A 283 20.54 -12.50 -25.48
CA ALA A 283 19.74 -12.63 -26.67
C ALA A 283 18.86 -11.37 -26.76
N VAL A 284 18.74 -10.78 -27.94
CA VAL A 284 17.85 -9.64 -28.20
C VAL A 284 16.45 -9.98 -27.66
N ILE A 285 16.07 -9.34 -26.55
CA ILE A 285 14.81 -9.63 -25.86
C ILE A 285 13.68 -9.02 -26.68
N ASP A 286 12.86 -9.86 -27.30
CA ASP A 286 11.63 -9.45 -27.97
C ASP A 286 10.52 -9.17 -26.93
N TYR A 287 10.57 -7.96 -26.35
CA TYR A 287 9.60 -7.51 -25.36
C TYR A 287 8.16 -7.49 -25.90
N GLU A 288 7.96 -7.26 -27.20
CA GLU A 288 6.64 -7.25 -27.82
C GLU A 288 6.02 -8.64 -27.81
N LYS A 289 6.79 -9.66 -28.20
CA LYS A 289 6.35 -11.06 -28.14
C LYS A 289 6.05 -11.49 -26.71
N ILE A 290 6.89 -11.11 -25.74
CA ILE A 290 6.67 -11.42 -24.33
C ILE A 290 5.35 -10.84 -23.82
N VAL A 291 5.10 -9.56 -24.12
CA VAL A 291 3.87 -8.87 -23.72
C VAL A 291 2.67 -9.54 -24.38
N SER A 292 2.74 -9.80 -25.69
CA SER A 292 1.69 -10.48 -26.46
C SER A 292 1.37 -11.87 -25.92
N ASP A 293 2.38 -12.69 -25.67
CA ASP A 293 2.26 -14.04 -25.11
C ASP A 293 1.66 -14.00 -23.70
N THR A 294 2.04 -13.00 -22.89
CA THR A 294 1.49 -12.82 -21.54
C THR A 294 -0.01 -12.55 -21.61
N VAL A 295 -0.43 -11.59 -22.44
CA VAL A 295 -1.84 -11.21 -22.58
C VAL A 295 -2.67 -12.37 -23.12
N THR A 296 -2.21 -13.02 -24.20
CA THR A 296 -2.92 -14.12 -24.86
C THR A 296 -3.01 -15.38 -24.02
N SER A 297 -2.04 -15.63 -23.14
CA SER A 297 -2.12 -16.74 -22.17
C SER A 297 -3.09 -16.48 -21.00
N TYR A 298 -3.27 -15.21 -20.61
CA TYR A 298 -4.11 -14.84 -19.47
C TYR A 298 -5.59 -14.65 -19.84
N LEU A 299 -5.86 -14.14 -21.04
CA LEU A 299 -7.20 -13.79 -21.52
C LEU A 299 -7.51 -14.50 -22.83
N LYS A 300 -8.80 -14.81 -23.04
CA LYS A 300 -9.33 -15.22 -24.35
C LYS A 300 -9.30 -14.03 -25.32
N THR A 301 -8.11 -13.78 -25.85
CA THR A 301 -7.76 -12.58 -26.60
C THR A 301 -8.13 -12.76 -28.07
N GLU A 302 -8.72 -11.72 -28.66
CA GLU A 302 -9.06 -11.64 -30.08
C GLU A 302 -8.02 -10.81 -30.85
N ALA A 303 -7.57 -9.70 -30.26
CA ALA A 303 -6.49 -8.88 -30.81
C ALA A 303 -5.75 -8.07 -29.72
N VAL A 304 -4.47 -7.78 -29.97
CA VAL A 304 -3.59 -6.92 -29.17
C VAL A 304 -2.90 -5.94 -30.10
N TYR A 305 -3.13 -4.64 -29.88
CA TYR A 305 -2.48 -3.56 -30.61
C TYR A 305 -1.63 -2.73 -29.65
N CYS A 306 -0.38 -2.47 -30.01
CA CYS A 306 0.46 -1.50 -29.34
C CYS A 306 0.32 -0.15 -30.04
N PHE A 307 -0.18 0.86 -29.32
CA PHE A 307 -0.38 2.21 -29.86
C PHE A 307 0.63 3.24 -29.35
N GLY A 308 1.57 2.81 -28.51
CA GLY A 308 2.65 3.66 -28.03
C GLY A 308 3.65 2.88 -27.20
N THR A 309 4.86 3.40 -27.16
CA THR A 309 5.92 2.95 -26.25
C THR A 309 6.60 4.14 -25.61
N ALA A 310 6.99 4.03 -24.34
CA ALA A 310 7.82 5.03 -23.68
C ALA A 310 9.12 4.37 -23.19
N GLU A 311 10.25 5.01 -23.47
CA GLU A 311 11.54 4.64 -22.90
C GLU A 311 11.78 5.50 -21.65
N LYS A 312 11.36 4.97 -20.49
CA LYS A 312 11.64 5.57 -19.18
C LYS A 312 12.86 4.87 -18.57
N ARG A 313 12.85 4.63 -17.25
CA ARG A 313 13.80 3.71 -16.59
C ARG A 313 13.69 2.27 -17.12
N VAL A 314 12.54 1.94 -17.71
CA VAL A 314 12.14 0.62 -18.21
C VAL A 314 11.31 0.81 -19.47
N LYS A 315 11.25 -0.19 -20.35
CA LYS A 315 10.41 -0.11 -21.56
C LYS A 315 8.93 -0.23 -21.18
N HIS A 316 8.11 0.75 -21.54
CA HIS A 316 6.68 0.75 -21.26
C HIS A 316 5.86 0.62 -22.54
N PHE A 317 4.82 -0.21 -22.52
CA PHE A 317 3.91 -0.44 -23.64
C PHE A 317 2.50 0.05 -23.35
N TYR A 318 1.91 0.77 -24.30
CA TYR A 318 0.49 1.13 -24.27
C TYR A 318 -0.28 0.23 -25.23
N LEU A 319 -1.20 -0.56 -24.68
CA LEU A 319 -1.87 -1.64 -25.41
C LEU A 319 -3.39 -1.47 -25.43
N LEU A 320 -3.99 -1.68 -26.59
CA LEU A 320 -5.42 -1.92 -26.74
C LEU A 320 -5.65 -3.43 -26.94
N VAL A 321 -6.39 -4.04 -26.04
CA VAL A 321 -6.64 -5.49 -26.02
C VAL A 321 -8.13 -5.74 -26.20
N PHE A 322 -8.49 -6.49 -27.23
CA PHE A 322 -9.85 -6.98 -27.42
C PHE A 322 -9.96 -8.43 -26.98
N VAL A 323 -10.95 -8.72 -26.12
CA VAL A 323 -11.19 -10.05 -25.57
C VAL A 323 -12.60 -10.55 -25.90
N LYS A 324 -12.76 -11.87 -25.91
CA LYS A 324 -14.06 -12.52 -26.08
C LYS A 324 -14.82 -12.70 -24.76
N GLU A 325 -14.11 -12.70 -23.63
CA GLU A 325 -14.67 -12.85 -22.30
C GLU A 325 -13.95 -11.90 -21.35
N SER A 326 -14.72 -11.11 -20.59
CA SER A 326 -14.18 -10.19 -19.60
C SER A 326 -13.76 -10.96 -18.35
N LYS A 327 -12.63 -10.57 -17.77
CA LYS A 327 -12.13 -11.11 -16.50
C LYS A 327 -11.98 -9.96 -15.50
N VAL A 328 -12.51 -10.16 -14.30
CA VAL A 328 -12.43 -9.17 -13.21
C VAL A 328 -10.95 -8.92 -12.88
N ASN A 329 -10.59 -7.67 -12.62
CA ASN A 329 -9.23 -7.22 -12.27
C ASN A 329 -8.13 -7.48 -13.32
N ALA A 330 -8.48 -7.87 -14.55
CA ALA A 330 -7.50 -8.23 -15.58
C ALA A 330 -6.46 -7.14 -15.89
N VAL A 331 -6.85 -5.85 -15.81
CA VAL A 331 -5.94 -4.71 -16.04
C VAL A 331 -4.79 -4.72 -15.03
N HIS A 332 -5.11 -4.87 -13.74
CA HIS A 332 -4.13 -4.88 -12.65
C HIS A 332 -3.26 -6.13 -12.71
N ASP A 333 -3.88 -7.31 -12.83
CA ASP A 333 -3.18 -8.59 -12.86
C ASP A 333 -2.18 -8.65 -14.02
N LEU A 334 -2.59 -8.23 -15.23
CA LEU A 334 -1.70 -8.26 -16.39
C LEU A 334 -0.56 -7.27 -16.29
N ALA A 335 -0.81 -6.06 -15.79
CA ALA A 335 0.24 -5.08 -15.58
C ALA A 335 1.32 -5.63 -14.62
N ASP A 336 0.90 -6.29 -13.54
CA ASP A 336 1.80 -6.92 -12.57
C ASP A 336 2.49 -8.18 -13.11
N ILE A 337 1.79 -9.03 -13.86
CA ILE A 337 2.39 -10.21 -14.50
C ILE A 337 3.45 -9.76 -15.51
N ILE A 338 3.17 -8.76 -16.35
CA ILE A 338 4.14 -8.24 -17.33
C ILE A 338 5.36 -7.65 -16.61
N LYS A 339 5.13 -6.82 -15.59
CA LYS A 339 6.19 -6.22 -14.77
C LYS A 339 7.05 -7.30 -14.10
N SER A 340 6.42 -8.32 -13.56
CA SER A 340 7.09 -9.39 -12.82
C SER A 340 7.85 -10.33 -13.75
N ARG A 341 7.31 -10.70 -14.92
CA ARG A 341 7.91 -11.65 -15.87
C ARG A 341 9.29 -11.23 -16.39
N LYS A 342 9.63 -9.94 -16.32
CA LYS A 342 10.91 -9.40 -16.81
C LYS A 342 11.68 -8.59 -15.76
N LYS A 343 11.56 -8.95 -14.47
CA LYS A 343 12.31 -8.29 -13.39
C LYS A 343 12.19 -6.76 -13.44
N GLU A 344 10.97 -6.27 -13.69
CA GLU A 344 10.63 -4.85 -13.84
C GLU A 344 11.22 -4.13 -15.06
N GLN A 345 11.96 -4.78 -15.95
CA GLN A 345 12.54 -4.15 -17.15
C GLN A 345 11.50 -3.77 -18.22
N CYS A 346 10.28 -4.30 -18.11
CA CYS A 346 9.17 -4.05 -19.03
C CYS A 346 7.89 -3.83 -18.23
N THR A 347 7.07 -2.86 -18.62
CA THR A 347 5.76 -2.58 -18.03
C THR A 347 4.73 -2.32 -19.13
N ALA A 348 3.44 -2.40 -18.81
CA ALA A 348 2.40 -2.11 -19.77
C ALA A 348 1.15 -1.50 -19.12
N THR A 349 0.53 -0.57 -19.85
CA THR A 349 -0.81 -0.05 -19.57
C THR A 349 -1.79 -0.67 -20.56
N LEU A 350 -2.79 -1.41 -20.07
CA LEU A 350 -3.68 -2.22 -20.90
C LEU A 350 -5.10 -1.66 -20.91
N LEU A 351 -5.54 -1.19 -22.07
CA LEU A 351 -6.92 -0.81 -22.35
C LEU A 351 -7.67 -2.07 -22.80
N ILE A 352 -8.36 -2.76 -21.88
CA ILE A 352 -9.00 -4.05 -22.15
C ILE A 352 -10.49 -3.85 -22.42
N HIS A 353 -10.96 -4.28 -23.59
CA HIS A 353 -12.35 -4.18 -24.00
C HIS A 353 -12.88 -5.50 -24.54
N HIS A 354 -14.17 -5.76 -24.34
CA HIS A 354 -14.83 -6.86 -25.01
C HIS A 354 -14.96 -6.56 -26.51
N ILE A 355 -14.79 -7.57 -27.37
CA ILE A 355 -14.79 -7.38 -28.83
C ILE A 355 -16.13 -6.83 -29.37
N SER A 356 -17.25 -7.04 -28.66
CA SER A 356 -18.53 -6.43 -29.03
C SER A 356 -18.53 -4.90 -28.88
N GLU A 357 -17.71 -4.34 -27.97
CA GLU A 357 -17.60 -2.89 -27.77
C GLU A 357 -17.00 -2.21 -29.01
N LEU A 358 -16.13 -2.88 -29.76
CA LEU A 358 -15.64 -2.38 -31.04
C LEU A 358 -16.78 -2.13 -32.04
N LYS A 359 -17.81 -2.99 -32.02
CA LYS A 359 -18.96 -2.89 -32.93
C LYS A 359 -19.99 -1.86 -32.45
N SER A 360 -20.22 -1.77 -31.13
CA SER A 360 -21.20 -0.86 -30.54
C SER A 360 -20.65 0.53 -30.23
N ALA A 361 -19.33 0.75 -30.28
CA ALA A 361 -18.73 2.05 -30.06
C ALA A 361 -19.22 3.09 -31.08
N THR A 362 -19.39 4.32 -30.61
CA THR A 362 -19.81 5.48 -31.41
C THR A 362 -18.91 6.68 -31.11
N GLY A 363 -19.00 7.72 -31.95
CA GLY A 363 -18.27 8.98 -31.77
C GLY A 363 -16.78 8.79 -31.55
N ASP A 364 -16.22 9.50 -30.56
CA ASP A 364 -14.78 9.51 -30.30
C ASP A 364 -14.25 8.15 -29.83
N GLN A 365 -15.07 7.33 -29.17
CA GLN A 365 -14.63 5.99 -28.73
C GLN A 365 -14.37 5.10 -29.95
N LYS A 366 -15.27 5.16 -30.94
CA LYS A 366 -15.10 4.43 -32.20
C LYS A 366 -13.88 4.95 -32.96
N TYR A 367 -13.70 6.27 -32.99
CA TYR A 367 -12.51 6.91 -33.55
C TYR A 367 -11.23 6.37 -32.91
N PHE A 368 -11.14 6.37 -31.59
CA PHE A 368 -9.95 5.90 -30.87
C PHE A 368 -9.62 4.45 -31.22
N PHE A 369 -10.61 3.54 -31.16
CA PHE A 369 -10.39 2.13 -31.50
C PHE A 369 -9.90 1.95 -32.94
N LEU A 370 -10.54 2.59 -33.91
CA LEU A 370 -10.14 2.47 -35.32
C LEU A 370 -8.78 3.13 -35.59
N ASN A 371 -8.48 4.24 -34.92
CA ASN A 371 -7.18 4.90 -35.00
C ASN A 371 -6.05 3.98 -34.50
N VAL A 372 -6.25 3.31 -33.37
CA VAL A 372 -5.29 2.34 -32.83
C VAL A 372 -5.17 1.11 -33.73
N ILE A 373 -6.27 0.60 -34.29
CA ILE A 373 -6.23 -0.55 -35.21
C ILE A 373 -5.46 -0.20 -36.51
N LYS A 374 -5.64 1.02 -37.05
CA LYS A 374 -5.01 1.45 -38.30
C LYS A 374 -3.54 1.84 -38.12
N ASN A 375 -3.22 2.57 -37.05
CA ASN A 375 -1.91 3.20 -36.87
C ASN A 375 -1.03 2.49 -35.83
N GLY A 376 -1.63 1.66 -34.97
CA GLY A 376 -0.91 0.87 -33.97
C GLY A 376 -0.30 -0.40 -34.54
N LYS A 377 0.72 -0.91 -33.86
CA LYS A 377 1.39 -2.16 -34.22
C LYS A 377 0.61 -3.35 -33.69
N ALA A 378 0.14 -4.23 -34.58
CA ALA A 378 -0.51 -5.48 -34.18
C ALA A 378 0.51 -6.45 -33.57
N LEU A 379 0.37 -6.76 -32.28
CA LEU A 379 1.22 -7.74 -31.59
C LEU A 379 0.61 -9.14 -31.61
N PHE A 380 -0.72 -9.22 -31.71
CA PHE A 380 -1.48 -10.45 -31.90
C PHE A 380 -2.83 -10.12 -32.53
N LYS A 381 -3.30 -10.95 -33.47
CA LYS A 381 -4.61 -10.81 -34.10
C LYS A 381 -5.06 -12.18 -34.59
N LYS A 382 -6.28 -12.61 -34.21
CA LYS A 382 -6.92 -13.76 -34.87
C LYS A 382 -7.47 -13.35 -36.24
N GLU A 383 -7.41 -14.26 -37.21
CA GLU A 383 -7.90 -14.02 -38.58
C GLU A 383 -9.37 -13.56 -38.63
N SER A 384 -10.19 -14.02 -37.69
CA SER A 384 -11.62 -13.70 -37.59
C SER A 384 -11.97 -12.44 -36.77
N ALA A 385 -11.01 -11.80 -36.12
CA ALA A 385 -11.29 -10.88 -35.01
C ALA A 385 -11.63 -9.45 -35.40
N VAL A 386 -11.26 -8.97 -36.60
CA VAL A 386 -11.35 -7.54 -36.92
C VAL A 386 -11.92 -7.34 -38.32
N PRO A 387 -13.14 -6.78 -38.46
CA PRO A 387 -13.73 -6.44 -39.75
C PRO A 387 -12.79 -5.55 -40.58
N GLU A 388 -12.87 -5.65 -41.91
CA GLU A 388 -12.37 -4.59 -42.79
C GLU A 388 -13.19 -3.33 -42.51
N PHE A 389 -12.55 -2.32 -41.93
CA PHE A 389 -13.17 -1.03 -41.68
C PHE A 389 -12.80 -0.06 -42.80
N GLY A 390 -13.77 0.76 -43.21
CA GLY A 390 -13.55 1.86 -44.15
C GLY A 390 -12.74 3.00 -43.54
N ASP A 391 -12.96 4.23 -44.02
CA ASP A 391 -12.23 5.40 -43.56
C ASP A 391 -12.42 5.66 -42.05
N LEU A 392 -11.39 6.28 -41.43
CA LEU A 392 -11.50 6.70 -40.04
C LEU A 392 -12.67 7.70 -39.91
N PRO A 393 -13.56 7.54 -38.91
CA PRO A 393 -14.56 8.55 -38.64
C PRO A 393 -13.90 9.88 -38.28
N VAL A 394 -14.53 11.00 -38.59
CA VAL A 394 -14.04 12.30 -38.12
C VAL A 394 -14.26 12.41 -36.61
N ARG A 395 -13.21 12.75 -35.86
CA ARG A 395 -13.27 12.93 -34.41
C ARG A 395 -14.09 14.19 -34.06
N SER A 396 -15.04 14.07 -33.13
CA SER A 396 -15.86 15.21 -32.71
C SER A 396 -15.19 15.93 -31.54
N ILE A 397 -14.43 16.98 -31.85
CA ILE A 397 -13.82 17.84 -30.82
C ILE A 397 -14.91 18.47 -29.91
N THR A 398 -16.09 18.76 -30.45
CA THR A 398 -17.23 19.30 -29.68
C THR A 398 -17.66 18.36 -28.55
N SER A 399 -17.76 17.06 -28.81
CA SER A 399 -18.12 16.07 -27.77
C SER A 399 -17.06 15.99 -26.67
N ALA A 400 -15.78 16.06 -27.06
CA ALA A 400 -14.68 16.09 -26.10
C ALA A 400 -14.68 17.37 -25.25
N LYS A 401 -14.95 18.55 -25.85
CA LYS A 401 -15.10 19.83 -25.13
C LYS A 401 -16.27 19.79 -24.14
N GLU A 402 -17.40 19.22 -24.52
CA GLU A 402 -18.56 19.08 -23.65
C GLU A 402 -18.27 18.14 -22.47
N TYR A 403 -17.67 16.97 -22.73
CA TYR A 403 -17.27 16.04 -21.67
C TYR A 403 -16.31 16.70 -20.67
N LEU A 404 -15.28 17.39 -21.17
CA LEU A 404 -14.34 18.16 -20.35
C LEU A 404 -15.05 19.22 -19.51
N CYS A 405 -16.00 19.96 -20.09
CA CYS A 405 -16.80 20.95 -19.36
C CYS A 405 -17.51 20.31 -18.15
N TYR A 406 -18.17 19.16 -18.33
CA TYR A 406 -18.82 18.47 -17.22
C TYR A 406 -17.82 17.98 -16.16
N ARG A 407 -16.60 17.57 -16.54
CA ARG A 407 -15.56 17.19 -15.56
C ARG A 407 -15.09 18.40 -14.76
N ASN A 408 -14.85 19.53 -15.44
CA ASN A 408 -14.46 20.79 -14.81
C ASN A 408 -15.55 21.33 -13.86
N ILE A 409 -16.84 21.15 -14.17
CA ILE A 409 -17.93 21.50 -13.23
C ILE A 409 -17.78 20.74 -11.92
N VAL A 410 -17.46 19.44 -11.95
CA VAL A 410 -17.25 18.65 -10.73
C VAL A 410 -16.04 19.16 -9.95
N VAL A 411 -14.90 19.35 -10.62
CA VAL A 411 -13.65 19.85 -10.02
C VAL A 411 -13.87 21.21 -9.38
N ASN A 412 -14.39 22.19 -10.13
CA ASN A 412 -14.59 23.56 -9.65
C ASN A 412 -15.54 23.65 -8.45
N ASN A 413 -16.58 22.80 -8.39
CA ASN A 413 -17.48 22.78 -7.23
C ASN A 413 -16.77 22.18 -6.00
N MET A 414 -15.98 21.12 -6.17
CA MET A 414 -15.23 20.53 -5.07
C MET A 414 -14.13 21.47 -4.56
N GLU A 415 -13.44 22.21 -5.43
CA GLU A 415 -12.46 23.23 -5.05
C GLU A 415 -13.11 24.36 -4.25
N LYS A 416 -14.26 24.88 -4.68
CA LYS A 416 -15.02 25.88 -3.92
C LYS A 416 -15.43 25.37 -2.53
N TRP A 417 -15.92 24.13 -2.45
CA TRP A 417 -16.24 23.53 -1.15
C TRP A 417 -14.99 23.37 -0.27
N GLN A 418 -13.81 23.24 -0.87
CA GLN A 418 -12.57 23.24 -0.09
C GLN A 418 -12.22 24.60 0.49
N GLU A 419 -12.46 25.69 -0.24
CA GLU A 419 -12.21 27.07 0.24
C GLU A 419 -13.14 27.45 1.40
N ASP A 420 -14.40 26.98 1.38
CA ASP A 420 -15.43 27.34 2.36
C ASP A 420 -15.32 26.61 3.72
N TYR A 421 -14.49 25.56 3.81
CA TYR A 421 -14.40 24.70 5.00
C TYR A 421 -13.01 24.72 5.65
N GLU A 422 -12.95 24.93 6.97
CA GLU A 422 -11.74 24.59 7.76
C GLU A 422 -11.60 23.06 7.84
N TRP A 423 -10.79 22.47 6.95
CA TRP A 423 -10.54 21.03 6.84
C TRP A 423 -9.87 20.36 8.05
N ALA A 424 -9.59 21.12 9.11
CA ALA A 424 -8.85 20.65 10.28
C ALA A 424 -9.49 19.43 10.98
N CYS A 425 -10.76 19.10 10.69
CA CYS A 425 -11.50 18.07 11.42
C CYS A 425 -11.71 16.72 10.70
N TYR A 426 -11.38 16.52 9.41
CA TYR A 426 -11.49 15.16 8.81
C TYR A 426 -10.64 14.93 7.54
N ALA A 427 -9.35 14.64 7.74
CA ALA A 427 -8.38 14.36 6.67
C ALA A 427 -8.76 13.24 5.65
N PRO A 428 -9.48 12.15 6.03
CA PRO A 428 -9.93 11.14 5.06
C PRO A 428 -10.86 11.68 3.97
N LEU A 429 -11.79 12.58 4.31
CA LEU A 429 -12.69 13.19 3.32
C LEU A 429 -11.93 14.12 2.38
N LYS A 430 -10.96 14.90 2.90
CA LYS A 430 -10.09 15.74 2.07
C LYS A 430 -9.31 14.89 1.06
N GLY A 431 -8.72 13.78 1.49
CA GLY A 431 -8.01 12.84 0.60
C GLY A 431 -8.92 12.28 -0.51
N LEU A 432 -10.16 11.91 -0.18
CA LEU A 432 -11.13 11.45 -1.16
C LEU A 432 -11.56 12.55 -2.15
N MET A 433 -11.68 13.80 -1.72
CA MET A 433 -11.95 14.90 -2.65
C MET A 433 -10.79 15.13 -3.60
N LEU A 434 -9.55 15.13 -3.11
CA LEU A 434 -8.36 15.22 -3.95
C LEU A 434 -8.29 14.07 -4.96
N HIS A 435 -8.63 12.84 -4.52
CA HIS A 435 -8.77 11.67 -5.39
C HIS A 435 -9.75 11.95 -6.53
N THR A 436 -10.98 12.33 -6.20
CA THR A 436 -12.05 12.54 -7.18
C THR A 436 -11.68 13.65 -8.15
N MET A 437 -11.17 14.79 -7.68
CA MET A 437 -10.77 15.89 -8.56
C MET A 437 -9.65 15.48 -9.53
N THR A 438 -8.63 14.76 -9.03
CA THR A 438 -7.54 14.24 -9.88
C THR A 438 -8.07 13.26 -10.92
N GLU A 439 -8.99 12.36 -10.53
CA GLU A 439 -9.67 11.43 -11.44
C GLU A 439 -10.44 12.18 -12.54
N GLN A 440 -11.24 13.19 -12.16
CA GLN A 440 -12.03 13.98 -13.11
C GLN A 440 -11.15 14.73 -14.12
N ILE A 441 -10.05 15.32 -13.67
CA ILE A 441 -9.05 15.97 -14.54
C ILE A 441 -8.49 14.96 -15.53
N CYS A 442 -8.02 13.79 -15.05
CA CYS A 442 -7.49 12.75 -15.91
C CYS A 442 -8.50 12.28 -16.96
N LEU A 443 -9.75 12.01 -16.55
CA LEU A 443 -10.82 11.61 -17.47
C LEU A 443 -11.08 12.64 -18.57
N GLY A 444 -11.17 13.92 -18.20
CA GLY A 444 -11.35 15.02 -19.14
C GLY A 444 -10.22 15.08 -20.17
N MET A 445 -8.97 14.97 -19.71
CA MET A 445 -7.79 14.97 -20.58
C MET A 445 -7.73 13.74 -21.48
N ILE A 446 -7.95 12.53 -20.95
CA ILE A 446 -7.95 11.30 -21.76
C ILE A 446 -8.97 11.41 -22.91
N ARG A 447 -10.16 11.94 -22.63
CA ARG A 447 -11.17 12.18 -23.67
C ARG A 447 -10.73 13.26 -24.67
N LEU A 448 -10.13 14.36 -24.20
CA LEU A 448 -9.67 15.48 -25.03
C LEU A 448 -8.44 15.16 -25.90
N PHE A 449 -7.50 14.35 -25.43
CA PHE A 449 -6.29 14.04 -26.19
C PHE A 449 -6.45 12.79 -27.05
N MET A 450 -7.11 11.75 -26.53
CA MET A 450 -7.18 10.44 -27.19
C MET A 450 -8.53 10.15 -27.83
N GLY A 451 -9.60 10.83 -27.40
CA GLY A 451 -10.97 10.44 -27.74
C GLY A 451 -11.42 9.16 -27.01
N TYR A 452 -10.63 8.71 -26.04
CA TYR A 452 -10.87 7.47 -25.31
C TYR A 452 -11.71 7.71 -24.06
N SER A 453 -12.59 6.75 -23.74
CA SER A 453 -13.35 6.65 -22.49
C SER A 453 -12.94 5.38 -21.75
N PRO A 454 -12.19 5.51 -20.65
CA PRO A 454 -11.78 4.38 -19.82
C PRO A 454 -12.97 3.60 -19.25
N ASN A 455 -12.81 2.28 -19.09
CA ASN A 455 -13.71 1.40 -18.36
C ASN A 455 -13.10 0.88 -17.03
N HIS A 456 -11.92 1.39 -16.67
CA HIS A 456 -11.22 1.17 -15.42
C HIS A 456 -10.75 2.52 -14.87
N PHE A 457 -10.91 2.73 -13.57
CA PHE A 457 -10.85 4.06 -12.95
C PHE A 457 -9.84 4.17 -11.80
N SER A 458 -8.94 3.20 -11.63
CA SER A 458 -7.88 3.40 -10.64
C SER A 458 -7.01 4.59 -11.02
N LEU A 459 -6.67 5.41 -10.03
CA LEU A 459 -5.94 6.66 -10.30
C LEU A 459 -4.55 6.41 -10.89
N SER A 460 -3.88 5.34 -10.44
CA SER A 460 -2.62 4.89 -11.02
C SER A 460 -2.76 4.63 -12.52
N TYR A 461 -3.80 3.91 -12.93
CA TYR A 461 -4.06 3.60 -14.33
C TYR A 461 -4.37 4.85 -15.16
N LEU A 462 -5.23 5.74 -14.67
CA LEU A 462 -5.58 6.97 -15.40
C LEU A 462 -4.37 7.90 -15.59
N LEU A 463 -3.51 8.02 -14.58
CA LEU A 463 -2.26 8.77 -14.67
C LEU A 463 -1.28 8.15 -15.68
N GLU A 464 -1.18 6.81 -15.74
CA GLU A 464 -0.35 6.14 -16.76
C GLU A 464 -0.90 6.36 -18.18
N ILE A 465 -2.23 6.40 -18.37
CA ILE A 465 -2.81 6.79 -19.67
C ILE A 465 -2.44 8.24 -20.00
N CYS A 466 -2.55 9.16 -19.04
CA CYS A 466 -2.20 10.56 -19.28
C CYS A 466 -0.74 10.75 -19.69
N ASP A 467 0.13 9.95 -19.08
CA ASP A 467 1.56 9.92 -19.38
C ASP A 467 1.88 9.58 -20.84
N HIS A 468 1.00 8.83 -21.53
CA HIS A 468 1.14 8.52 -22.96
C HIS A 468 1.22 9.78 -23.84
N PHE A 469 0.42 10.81 -23.53
CA PHE A 469 0.38 12.05 -24.30
C PHE A 469 1.14 13.20 -23.62
N ASN A 470 1.36 13.14 -22.30
CA ASN A 470 2.20 14.10 -21.60
C ASN A 470 2.85 13.46 -20.35
N PRO A 471 4.16 13.16 -20.39
CA PRO A 471 4.85 12.44 -19.31
C PRO A 471 5.05 13.27 -18.02
N GLU A 472 4.88 14.59 -18.08
CA GLU A 472 5.01 15.46 -16.91
C GLU A 472 3.83 15.30 -15.94
N ILE A 473 2.66 14.91 -16.44
CA ILE A 473 1.43 14.74 -15.64
C ILE A 473 1.65 13.72 -14.50
N SER A 474 2.28 12.59 -14.78
CA SER A 474 2.50 11.55 -13.78
C SER A 474 3.57 11.94 -12.73
N SER A 475 4.39 12.95 -13.02
CA SER A 475 5.50 13.39 -12.15
C SER A 475 5.05 14.16 -10.91
N TYR A 476 3.83 14.73 -10.90
CA TYR A 476 3.23 15.39 -9.73
C TYR A 476 2.86 14.40 -8.62
N PHE A 477 2.62 13.14 -8.98
CA PHE A 477 2.28 12.07 -8.04
C PHE A 477 3.28 10.91 -8.15
N PRO A 478 4.56 11.16 -7.83
CA PRO A 478 5.60 10.14 -7.92
C PRO A 478 5.34 9.00 -6.93
N ARG A 479 5.99 7.86 -7.16
CA ARG A 479 5.92 6.66 -6.29
C ARG A 479 7.33 6.17 -5.88
N VAL A 480 8.29 7.09 -5.89
CA VAL A 480 9.74 6.79 -5.80
C VAL A 480 10.20 6.70 -4.34
N THR A 481 9.94 7.72 -3.53
CA THR A 481 10.30 7.72 -2.11
C THR A 481 9.21 7.06 -1.26
N GLU A 482 9.51 6.79 0.02
CA GLU A 482 8.50 6.31 0.98
C GLU A 482 7.40 7.35 1.20
N GLN A 483 7.77 8.63 1.32
CA GLN A 483 6.82 9.73 1.42
C GLN A 483 5.93 9.82 0.18
N ASP A 484 6.51 9.71 -1.01
CA ASP A 484 5.75 9.71 -2.27
C ASP A 484 4.72 8.59 -2.33
N ARG A 485 5.11 7.37 -1.95
CA ARG A 485 4.17 6.24 -1.88
C ARG A 485 3.09 6.45 -0.83
N ASN A 486 3.43 7.04 0.31
CA ASN A 486 2.46 7.38 1.35
C ASN A 486 1.44 8.40 0.83
N LEU A 487 1.90 9.50 0.24
CA LEU A 487 1.03 10.53 -0.37
C LEU A 487 0.15 9.94 -1.47
N PHE A 488 0.70 9.08 -2.34
CA PHE A 488 -0.09 8.43 -3.38
C PHE A 488 -1.13 7.44 -2.80
N THR A 489 -0.82 6.80 -1.68
CA THR A 489 -1.76 5.92 -0.95
C THR A 489 -2.91 6.73 -0.37
N ILE A 490 -2.64 7.92 0.18
CA ILE A 490 -3.66 8.85 0.65
C ILE A 490 -4.56 9.27 -0.52
N LEU A 491 -3.95 9.66 -1.64
CA LEU A 491 -4.65 10.11 -2.85
C LEU A 491 -5.44 8.99 -3.54
N SER A 492 -5.02 7.73 -3.43
CA SER A 492 -5.66 6.59 -4.12
C SER A 492 -6.71 5.87 -3.28
N ARG A 493 -7.19 6.49 -2.20
CA ARG A 493 -8.20 5.88 -1.33
C ARG A 493 -9.55 5.75 -2.01
N SER A 494 -10.19 4.61 -1.76
CA SER A 494 -11.57 4.36 -2.20
C SER A 494 -12.58 4.94 -1.22
N TYR A 495 -13.80 5.17 -1.70
CA TYR A 495 -14.96 5.52 -0.88
C TYR A 495 -15.21 4.55 0.29
N ALA A 496 -14.85 3.27 0.13
CA ALA A 496 -15.00 2.27 1.19
C ALA A 496 -14.20 2.64 2.45
N SER A 497 -13.05 3.32 2.29
CA SER A 497 -12.25 3.76 3.43
C SER A 497 -13.06 4.61 4.41
N LEU A 498 -13.89 5.54 3.93
CA LEU A 498 -14.72 6.41 4.78
C LEU A 498 -15.75 5.65 5.64
N ARG A 499 -16.16 4.45 5.23
CA ARG A 499 -17.15 3.65 5.96
C ARG A 499 -16.55 2.90 7.14
N TYR A 500 -15.26 2.56 7.05
CA TYR A 500 -14.61 1.61 7.96
C TYR A 500 -13.40 2.22 8.69
N SER A 501 -12.92 3.41 8.29
CA SER A 501 -11.83 4.11 8.96
C SER A 501 -12.33 5.13 10.00
N GLY A 502 -12.43 4.70 11.26
CA GLY A 502 -12.84 5.59 12.36
C GLY A 502 -11.73 6.46 12.96
N ALA A 503 -10.46 6.19 12.66
CA ALA A 503 -9.31 6.84 13.32
C ALA A 503 -8.08 7.00 12.40
N ASP A 504 -8.28 7.35 11.13
CA ASP A 504 -7.15 7.61 10.24
C ASP A 504 -6.52 8.98 10.55
N THR A 505 -5.40 8.91 11.25
CA THR A 505 -4.61 10.05 11.72
C THR A 505 -3.56 10.37 10.65
N PHE A 506 -3.98 11.05 9.59
CA PHE A 506 -3.01 11.59 8.64
C PHE A 506 -2.22 12.72 9.28
N SER A 507 -0.93 12.78 8.96
CA SER A 507 -0.12 13.94 9.28
C SER A 507 -0.67 15.15 8.53
N GLU A 508 -0.97 16.23 9.24
CA GLU A 508 -1.35 17.51 8.64
C GLU A 508 -0.32 17.97 7.59
N VAL A 509 0.97 17.69 7.84
CA VAL A 509 2.07 17.99 6.92
C VAL A 509 1.94 17.21 5.61
N ASP A 510 1.60 15.91 5.67
CA ASP A 510 1.45 15.10 4.46
C ASP A 510 0.19 15.52 3.68
N MET A 511 -0.89 15.89 4.37
CA MET A 511 -2.11 16.38 3.71
C MET A 511 -1.89 17.74 3.04
N ASN A 512 -1.14 18.65 3.66
CA ASN A 512 -0.79 19.94 3.06
C ASN A 512 0.13 19.74 1.85
N LEU A 513 1.15 18.89 1.98
CA LEU A 513 2.02 18.56 0.85
C LEU A 513 1.26 17.90 -0.31
N LEU A 514 0.28 17.03 -0.02
CA LEU A 514 -0.57 16.45 -1.05
C LEU A 514 -1.46 17.49 -1.73
N GLN A 515 -2.00 18.44 -0.97
CA GLN A 515 -2.78 19.56 -1.51
C GLN A 515 -1.91 20.42 -2.44
N ASP A 516 -0.69 20.76 -2.02
CA ASP A 516 0.23 21.56 -2.85
C ASP A 516 0.53 20.85 -4.17
N ARG A 517 0.82 19.54 -4.13
CA ARG A 517 1.02 18.72 -5.34
C ARG A 517 -0.21 18.69 -6.24
N TYR A 518 -1.40 18.59 -5.66
CA TYR A 518 -2.65 18.68 -6.41
C TYR A 518 -2.82 20.04 -7.08
N ASN A 519 -2.55 21.13 -6.37
CA ASN A 519 -2.68 22.49 -6.91
C ASN A 519 -1.72 22.69 -8.10
N ASP A 520 -0.47 22.26 -7.97
CA ASP A 520 0.52 22.33 -9.04
C ASP A 520 0.09 21.47 -10.25
N PHE A 521 -0.39 20.25 -9.99
CA PHE A 521 -0.94 19.35 -11.01
C PHE A 521 -2.14 19.97 -11.74
N ALA A 522 -3.11 20.53 -11.01
CA ALA A 522 -4.31 21.11 -11.58
C ALA A 522 -3.99 22.36 -12.42
N GLY A 523 -3.06 23.19 -11.94
CA GLY A 523 -2.54 24.34 -12.67
C GLY A 523 -1.86 23.95 -13.99
N PHE A 524 -0.98 22.94 -13.94
CA PHE A 524 -0.31 22.41 -15.13
C PHE A 524 -1.30 21.80 -16.13
N CYS A 525 -2.17 20.90 -15.68
CA CYS A 525 -3.18 20.27 -16.52
C CYS A 525 -4.11 21.30 -17.17
N THR A 526 -4.48 22.37 -16.45
CA THR A 526 -5.26 23.49 -17.00
C THR A 526 -4.51 24.19 -18.14
N SER A 527 -3.20 24.42 -18.00
CA SER A 527 -2.38 24.99 -19.08
C SER A 527 -2.37 24.07 -20.31
N VAL A 528 -2.08 22.78 -20.10
CA VAL A 528 -2.01 21.77 -21.16
C VAL A 528 -3.34 21.67 -21.92
N VAL A 529 -4.46 21.67 -21.21
CA VAL A 529 -5.80 21.67 -21.81
C VAL A 529 -6.05 22.95 -22.63
N LYS A 530 -5.67 24.13 -22.13
CA LYS A 530 -5.82 25.40 -22.86
C LYS A 530 -4.99 25.43 -24.15
N ASP A 531 -3.80 24.85 -24.14
CA ASP A 531 -2.95 24.75 -25.33
C ASP A 531 -3.58 23.82 -26.38
N GLU A 532 -4.11 22.67 -25.95
CA GLU A 532 -4.75 21.70 -26.84
C GLU A 532 -6.07 22.22 -27.46
N LEU A 533 -6.86 22.97 -26.67
CA LEU A 533 -8.06 23.63 -27.18
C LEU A 533 -7.73 24.68 -28.24
N ARG A 534 -6.67 25.50 -28.03
CA ARG A 534 -6.18 26.46 -29.03
C ARG A 534 -5.67 25.76 -30.29
N ARG A 535 -4.91 24.67 -30.13
CA ARG A 535 -4.40 23.86 -31.25
C ARG A 535 -5.55 23.30 -32.10
N THR A 536 -6.59 22.77 -31.47
CA THR A 536 -7.76 22.21 -32.17
C THR A 536 -8.60 23.28 -32.84
N GLU A 537 -8.74 24.47 -32.26
CA GLU A 537 -9.42 25.61 -32.89
C GLU A 537 -8.70 26.14 -34.13
N ASN A 538 -7.37 26.20 -34.10
CA ASN A 538 -6.56 26.61 -35.24
C ASN A 538 -6.64 25.62 -36.41
N LEU A 539 -6.72 24.31 -36.13
CA LEU A 539 -6.88 23.29 -37.16
C LEU A 539 -8.24 23.41 -37.87
N ILE A 540 -9.32 23.60 -37.10
CA ILE A 540 -10.67 23.80 -37.66
C ILE A 540 -10.73 25.08 -38.51
N SER A 541 -10.01 26.13 -38.09
CA SER A 541 -9.97 27.41 -38.81
C SER A 541 -9.12 27.38 -40.09
N ALA A 542 -8.24 26.39 -40.25
CA ALA A 542 -7.39 26.21 -41.44
C ALA A 542 -8.00 25.28 -42.49
N GLU A 543 -9.03 24.50 -42.11
CA GLU A 543 -9.79 23.60 -43.00
C GLU A 543 -11.07 24.25 -43.57
N LEU A 544 -11.44 25.44 -43.07
CA LEU A 544 -12.49 26.34 -43.57
C LEU A 544 -11.89 27.42 -44.47
#